data_AF-A0A250IK94-F1
#
_entry.id   AF-A0A250IK94-F1
#
_cell.length_a   1.000
_cell.length_b   1.000
_cell.length_c   1.000
_cell.angle_alpha   90.00
_cell.angle_beta   90.00
_cell.angle_gamma   90.00
#
_symmetry.space_group_name_H-M   'P 1'
#
loop_
_entity.id
_entity.type
_entity.pdbx_description
1 polymer ?
#
loop_
_entity_poly.entity_id
_entity_poly.type
_entity_poly.pdbx_seq_one_letter_code
_entity_poly.pdbx_strand_id
1 'polypeptide(L)'
;MRSAKSHESQGRGRRLLGAKAWALLLGSGVACGPIPDVPEALDAPGLARQGLASDNGESFNGLAFNGLAFNGLAFNGLAFNGLSSAAFASWYDQNPALADNVMKYVTACALPAGQTRTYTDKQGVVRTWKGALGFAPDWGAGQPATVREQQLVSGCLAAHVNKFGRTVPISVRGRDGRGEPIATAPGELATFARREGCFFGNLFTQTGVFVGHDSSPLKPHESSVRACALETGRDACAPIARVGSCAAKCTPDPTGTYYTQCTHEGVTYAPVTTRIRPQDIYVCGDGVCQFTESAGIGLDTHHCTLDCGIL
;
A
#
# COMPACT_ATOMS: atom_id res chain seq x y z
N MET A 1 -48.66 44.40 39.78
CA MET A 1 -49.74 45.40 39.70
C MET A 1 -49.13 46.76 39.45
N ARG A 2 -49.63 47.47 38.42
CA ARG A 2 -49.51 48.93 38.18
C ARG A 2 -48.10 49.42 37.80
N SER A 3 -47.93 49.89 36.55
CA SER A 3 -48.12 51.29 36.10
C SER A 3 -47.00 52.21 36.61
N ALA A 4 -46.49 53.22 35.93
CA ALA A 4 -46.46 53.71 34.56
C ALA A 4 -45.62 55.01 34.63
N LYS A 5 -45.29 55.57 33.44
CA LYS A 5 -44.82 56.96 33.15
C LYS A 5 -43.32 57.22 33.31
N SER A 6 -42.68 58.13 32.59
CA SER A 6 -42.78 58.81 31.28
C SER A 6 -41.61 59.81 31.25
N HIS A 7 -41.33 60.42 30.08
CA HIS A 7 -40.29 61.43 29.75
C HIS A 7 -38.99 60.84 29.16
N GLU A 8 -38.42 61.29 28.05
CA GLU A 8 -38.74 62.34 27.06
C GLU A 8 -37.76 62.19 25.86
N SER A 9 -38.16 62.68 24.66
CA SER A 9 -37.28 63.31 23.63
C SER A 9 -36.22 62.43 22.91
N GLN A 10 -35.95 62.44 21.60
CA GLN A 10 -36.20 63.33 20.43
C GLN A 10 -35.89 62.49 19.16
N GLY A 11 -36.74 62.47 18.12
CA GLY A 11 -36.52 63.14 16.80
C GLY A 11 -35.35 62.56 15.98
N ARG A 12 -35.47 61.99 14.77
CA ARG A 12 -36.14 62.35 13.49
C ARG A 12 -36.14 61.05 12.64
N GLY A 13 -37.17 60.61 11.90
CA GLY A 13 -37.90 61.29 10.81
C GLY A 13 -37.01 61.42 9.57
N ARG A 14 -37.19 60.77 8.41
CA ARG A 14 -38.40 60.34 7.69
C ARG A 14 -38.03 59.28 6.64
N ARG A 15 -39.00 58.40 6.37
CA ARG A 15 -39.04 57.48 5.22
C ARG A 15 -39.47 58.20 3.93
N LEU A 16 -39.29 57.47 2.82
CA LEU A 16 -40.30 57.13 1.80
C LEU A 16 -40.05 57.63 0.36
N LEU A 17 -40.27 56.66 -0.53
CA LEU A 17 -40.80 56.71 -1.90
C LEU A 17 -39.77 56.72 -3.03
N GLY A 18 -39.69 55.56 -3.68
CA GLY A 18 -39.11 55.39 -5.00
C GLY A 18 -40.07 55.80 -6.11
N ALA A 19 -39.48 56.13 -7.26
CA ALA A 19 -40.14 56.16 -8.56
C ALA A 19 -39.15 55.66 -9.62
N LYS A 20 -39.69 54.97 -10.61
CA LYS A 20 -38.99 54.08 -11.55
C LYS A 20 -38.35 54.80 -12.73
N ALA A 21 -37.33 54.10 -13.25
CA ALA A 21 -36.86 54.01 -14.63
C ALA A 21 -36.06 55.19 -15.20
N TRP A 22 -34.91 54.86 -15.79
CA TRP A 22 -34.58 55.12 -17.20
C TRP A 22 -33.36 54.26 -17.57
N ALA A 23 -33.44 53.61 -18.73
CA ALA A 23 -32.39 52.78 -19.30
C ALA A 23 -31.35 53.66 -20.01
N LEU A 24 -30.07 53.36 -19.83
CA LEU A 24 -28.99 53.78 -20.74
C LEU A 24 -27.87 52.73 -20.72
N LEU A 25 -27.73 52.06 -21.86
CA LEU A 25 -26.62 51.19 -22.26
C LEU A 25 -25.35 52.03 -22.43
N LEU A 26 -24.29 51.74 -21.67
CA LEU A 26 -22.92 52.17 -21.98
C LEU A 26 -21.91 51.16 -21.37
N GLY A 27 -21.01 50.65 -22.22
CA GLY A 27 -19.65 50.30 -21.81
C GLY A 27 -19.34 48.84 -21.49
N SER A 28 -19.22 48.02 -22.53
CA SER A 28 -18.42 46.79 -22.51
C SER A 28 -16.94 47.09 -22.22
N GLY A 29 -16.40 46.46 -21.18
CA GLY A 29 -14.98 46.54 -20.82
C GLY A 29 -14.65 45.71 -19.58
N VAL A 30 -14.90 44.40 -19.61
CA VAL A 30 -14.34 43.48 -18.61
C VAL A 30 -12.94 43.10 -19.09
N ALA A 31 -11.93 43.75 -18.53
CA ALA A 31 -10.55 43.30 -18.62
C ALA A 31 -10.42 41.97 -17.86
N CYS A 32 -10.17 40.89 -18.59
CA CYS A 32 -9.77 39.60 -18.03
C CYS A 32 -8.29 39.71 -17.67
N GLY A 33 -7.99 40.03 -16.41
CA GLY A 33 -6.64 39.94 -15.87
C GLY A 33 -6.33 38.49 -15.48
N PRO A 34 -5.08 38.00 -15.65
CA PRO A 34 -4.72 36.65 -15.24
C PRO A 34 -4.84 36.54 -13.72
N ILE A 35 -5.63 35.56 -13.28
CA ILE A 35 -5.74 35.18 -11.87
C ILE A 35 -4.35 34.67 -11.46
N PRO A 36 -3.69 35.26 -10.44
CA PRO A 36 -2.45 34.71 -9.93
C PRO A 36 -2.72 33.31 -9.36
N ASP A 37 -1.89 32.36 -9.76
CA ASP A 37 -1.94 30.97 -9.33
C ASP A 37 -2.09 30.89 -7.81
N VAL A 38 -3.21 30.30 -7.39
CA VAL A 38 -3.44 29.96 -5.99
C VAL A 38 -2.33 28.99 -5.60
N PRO A 39 -1.51 29.28 -4.58
CA PRO A 39 -0.50 28.34 -4.16
C PRO A 39 -1.20 27.04 -3.77
N GLU A 40 -0.77 25.98 -4.44
CA GLU A 40 -1.11 24.59 -4.20
C GLU A 40 -1.25 24.36 -2.70
N ALA A 41 -2.41 23.87 -2.29
CA ALA A 41 -2.73 23.65 -0.89
C ALA A 41 -1.58 22.87 -0.25
N LEU A 42 -1.02 23.45 0.81
CA LEU A 42 -0.03 22.79 1.67
C LEU A 42 -0.59 21.41 2.05
N ASP A 43 0.00 20.36 1.49
CA ASP A 43 -0.29 18.98 1.85
C ASP A 43 -0.22 18.87 3.38
N ALA A 44 -1.35 18.53 3.99
CA ALA A 44 -1.41 18.18 5.39
C ALA A 44 -0.39 17.06 5.66
N PRO A 45 0.29 17.03 6.82
CA PRO A 45 1.29 16.03 7.13
C PRO A 45 0.73 14.63 6.87
N GLY A 46 1.42 13.91 5.99
CA GLY A 46 0.94 12.73 5.26
C GLY A 46 0.16 11.75 6.14
N LEU A 47 -1.14 11.68 5.88
CA LEU A 47 -1.98 10.56 6.29
C LEU A 47 -1.40 9.30 5.65
N ALA A 48 -0.97 8.34 6.47
CA ALA A 48 -0.40 7.06 6.05
C ALA A 48 -1.45 6.20 5.33
N ARG A 49 -1.79 6.55 4.09
CA ARG A 49 -2.49 5.62 3.20
C ARG A 49 -1.48 4.53 2.86
N GLN A 50 -1.61 3.36 3.45
CA GLN A 50 -0.87 2.15 3.05
C GLN A 50 -1.19 1.68 1.62
N GLY A 51 -2.01 2.43 0.89
CA GLY A 51 -2.05 2.33 -0.55
C GLY A 51 -0.68 2.72 -1.11
N LEU A 52 0.15 1.72 -1.36
CA LEU A 52 1.18 1.77 -2.39
C LEU A 52 0.52 1.95 -3.77
N ALA A 53 -0.35 2.95 -3.91
CA ALA A 53 -0.98 3.31 -5.17
C ALA A 53 0.13 3.84 -6.08
N SER A 54 0.36 3.12 -7.15
CA SER A 54 1.39 3.39 -8.14
C SER A 54 0.73 3.47 -9.49
N ASP A 55 0.88 4.62 -10.16
CA ASP A 55 0.51 4.86 -11.55
C ASP A 55 1.34 4.07 -12.58
N ASN A 56 2.20 3.15 -12.14
CA ASN A 56 2.91 2.23 -13.04
C ASN A 56 2.70 0.78 -12.55
N GLY A 57 1.95 0.00 -13.33
CA GLY A 57 1.66 -1.42 -13.12
C GLY A 57 2.84 -2.33 -13.51
N GLU A 58 4.03 -2.03 -12.99
CA GLU A 58 5.21 -2.87 -13.18
C GLU A 58 5.34 -3.82 -11.97
N SER A 59 5.21 -5.11 -12.25
CA SER A 59 5.12 -6.20 -11.28
C SER A 59 6.43 -6.43 -10.49
N PHE A 60 6.38 -6.49 -9.16
CA PHE A 60 7.46 -7.05 -8.34
C PHE A 60 7.36 -8.59 -8.37
N ASN A 61 7.84 -9.19 -9.47
CA ASN A 61 7.76 -10.64 -9.74
C ASN A 61 8.99 -11.42 -9.26
N GLY A 62 8.98 -12.76 -9.43
CA GLY A 62 10.08 -13.69 -9.11
C GLY A 62 11.49 -13.25 -9.55
N LEU A 63 11.61 -12.51 -10.66
CA LEU A 63 12.86 -11.92 -11.13
C LEU A 63 13.47 -10.91 -10.15
N ALA A 64 12.64 -10.14 -9.44
CA ALA A 64 13.07 -9.19 -8.43
C ALA A 64 13.66 -9.91 -7.20
N PHE A 65 13.07 -11.05 -6.80
CA PHE A 65 13.61 -11.90 -5.74
C PHE A 65 14.95 -12.53 -6.13
N ASN A 66 15.06 -12.99 -7.38
CA ASN A 66 16.32 -13.53 -7.89
C ASN A 66 17.42 -12.46 -7.88
N GLY A 67 17.09 -11.22 -8.23
CA GLY A 67 18.03 -10.09 -8.21
C GLY A 67 18.50 -9.67 -6.80
N LEU A 68 17.64 -9.77 -5.78
CA LEU A 68 17.95 -9.43 -4.39
C LEU A 68 18.76 -10.55 -3.69
N ALA A 69 18.39 -11.82 -3.89
CA ALA A 69 18.97 -12.93 -3.16
C ALA A 69 20.23 -13.52 -3.80
N PHE A 70 20.35 -13.50 -5.15
CA PHE A 70 21.41 -14.25 -5.86
C PHE A 70 22.51 -13.39 -6.49
N ASN A 71 22.31 -12.08 -6.69
CA ASN A 71 23.34 -11.20 -7.25
C ASN A 71 24.29 -10.58 -6.20
N GLY A 72 24.35 -11.16 -4.99
CA GLY A 72 25.34 -10.77 -3.98
C GLY A 72 25.10 -9.44 -3.26
N LEU A 73 23.97 -8.75 -3.52
CA LEU A 73 23.52 -7.69 -2.61
C LEU A 73 22.87 -8.29 -1.38
N ALA A 74 23.69 -8.61 -0.38
CA ALA A 74 23.17 -8.77 0.97
C ALA A 74 22.35 -7.52 1.34
N PHE A 75 21.28 -7.65 2.12
CA PHE A 75 20.46 -6.51 2.58
C PHE A 75 21.29 -5.40 3.22
N ASN A 76 22.42 -5.75 3.84
CA ASN A 76 23.37 -4.80 4.40
C ASN A 76 24.08 -3.96 3.31
N GLY A 77 24.26 -4.50 2.10
CA GLY A 77 24.68 -3.76 0.91
C GLY A 77 23.59 -2.85 0.33
N LEU A 78 22.35 -2.93 0.85
CA LEU A 78 21.28 -1.95 0.62
C LEU A 78 21.17 -0.93 1.76
N ALA A 79 21.88 -1.09 2.88
CA ALA A 79 21.89 -0.15 4.00
C ALA A 79 22.54 1.19 3.62
N PHE A 80 22.49 2.19 4.51
CA PHE A 80 22.86 3.60 4.27
C PHE A 80 24.12 3.82 3.42
N ASN A 81 25.21 3.09 3.70
CA ASN A 81 26.49 3.18 2.97
C ASN A 81 26.58 2.20 1.78
N GLY A 82 25.62 1.31 1.66
CA GLY A 82 25.48 0.34 0.58
C GLY A 82 25.00 0.97 -0.72
N LEU A 83 24.11 1.97 -0.67
CA LEU A 83 23.64 2.70 -1.85
C LEU A 83 24.77 3.44 -2.60
N SER A 84 25.81 3.87 -1.88
CA SER A 84 27.01 4.49 -2.47
C SER A 84 28.10 3.48 -2.83
N SER A 85 27.85 2.18 -2.66
CA SER A 85 28.84 1.14 -2.98
C SER A 85 28.91 0.83 -4.47
N ALA A 86 30.10 0.43 -4.93
CA ALA A 86 30.28 -0.04 -6.30
C ALA A 86 29.44 -1.29 -6.61
N ALA A 87 29.16 -2.13 -5.61
CA ALA A 87 28.31 -3.31 -5.75
C ALA A 87 26.85 -2.91 -6.04
N PHE A 88 26.30 -1.95 -5.30
CA PHE A 88 24.96 -1.42 -5.56
C PHE A 88 24.86 -0.79 -6.94
N ALA A 89 25.81 0.07 -7.30
CA ALA A 89 25.83 0.68 -8.63
C ALA A 89 25.90 -0.37 -9.74
N SER A 90 26.77 -1.38 -9.59
CA SER A 90 26.90 -2.47 -10.56
C SER A 90 25.63 -3.32 -10.69
N TRP A 91 24.86 -3.50 -9.62
CA TRP A 91 23.58 -4.21 -9.67
C TRP A 91 22.49 -3.35 -10.31
N TYR A 92 22.42 -2.08 -9.91
CA TYR A 92 21.43 -1.13 -10.40
C TYR A 92 21.57 -0.95 -11.93
N ASP A 93 22.81 -0.85 -12.42
CA ASP A 93 23.12 -0.64 -13.83
C ASP A 93 22.76 -1.84 -14.73
N GLN A 94 22.59 -3.06 -14.18
CA GLN A 94 22.22 -4.24 -14.98
C GLN A 94 20.81 -4.12 -15.54
N ASN A 95 19.88 -3.60 -14.74
CA ASN A 95 18.50 -3.35 -15.15
C ASN A 95 17.89 -2.24 -14.27
N PRO A 96 18.06 -0.97 -14.64
CA PRO A 96 17.59 0.17 -13.85
C PRO A 96 16.09 0.17 -13.59
N ALA A 97 15.27 -0.32 -14.52
CA ALA A 97 13.82 -0.39 -14.35
C ALA A 97 13.42 -1.41 -13.27
N LEU A 98 14.04 -2.59 -13.29
CA LEU A 98 13.84 -3.60 -12.26
C LEU A 98 14.38 -3.11 -10.90
N ALA A 99 15.57 -2.50 -10.89
CA ALA A 99 16.19 -1.99 -9.67
C ALA A 99 15.39 -0.86 -9.01
N ASP A 100 14.83 0.06 -9.80
CA ASP A 100 13.96 1.12 -9.31
C ASP A 100 12.68 0.55 -8.67
N ASN A 101 12.05 -0.42 -9.34
CA ASN A 101 10.90 -1.13 -8.78
C ASN A 101 11.26 -1.87 -7.48
N VAL A 102 12.41 -2.52 -7.41
CA VAL A 102 12.89 -3.17 -6.19
C VAL A 102 13.06 -2.15 -5.06
N MET A 103 13.78 -1.06 -5.33
CA MET A 103 14.08 -0.05 -4.32
C MET A 103 12.85 0.71 -3.83
N LYS A 104 11.85 0.89 -4.69
CA LYS A 104 10.54 1.40 -4.32
C LYS A 104 9.88 0.55 -3.23
N TYR A 105 9.78 -0.76 -3.43
CA TYR A 105 9.15 -1.64 -2.44
C TYR A 105 10.01 -1.83 -1.18
N VAL A 106 11.33 -1.99 -1.34
CA VAL A 106 12.25 -2.06 -0.19
C VAL A 106 12.12 -0.82 0.69
N THR A 107 12.17 0.37 0.09
CA THR A 107 12.08 1.64 0.82
C THR A 107 10.70 1.82 1.46
N ALA A 108 9.63 1.48 0.75
CA ALA A 108 8.26 1.55 1.29
C ALA A 108 8.05 0.63 2.50
N CYS A 109 8.57 -0.59 2.45
CA CYS A 109 8.51 -1.54 3.57
C CYS A 109 9.39 -1.11 4.74
N ALA A 110 10.63 -0.70 4.46
CA ALA A 110 11.65 -0.42 5.46
C ALA A 110 11.40 0.89 6.21
N LEU A 111 11.11 1.97 5.49
CA LEU A 111 10.99 3.31 6.06
C LEU A 111 9.54 3.68 6.39
N PRO A 112 9.30 4.46 7.46
CA PRO A 112 7.99 4.99 7.74
C PRO A 112 7.60 6.07 6.71
N ALA A 113 6.30 6.35 6.61
CA ALA A 113 5.79 7.44 5.79
C ALA A 113 6.50 8.77 6.13
N GLY A 114 6.77 9.57 5.09
CA GLY A 114 7.47 10.85 5.20
C GLY A 114 8.99 10.77 5.12
N GLN A 115 9.58 9.57 5.20
CA GLN A 115 11.01 9.38 4.93
C GLN A 115 11.27 8.92 3.49
N THR A 116 12.49 9.17 2.99
CA THR A 116 12.89 8.80 1.63
C THR A 116 14.30 8.22 1.57
N ARG A 117 14.61 7.60 0.43
CA ARG A 117 15.95 7.23 0.00
C ARG A 117 16.24 7.81 -1.36
N THR A 118 17.47 8.28 -1.54
CA THR A 118 17.93 8.83 -2.80
C THR A 118 19.14 8.06 -3.30
N TYR A 119 19.26 7.95 -4.62
CA TYR A 119 20.41 7.38 -5.30
C TYR A 119 20.69 8.21 -6.56
N THR A 120 21.96 8.50 -6.79
CA THR A 120 22.41 9.20 -8.01
C THR A 120 23.22 8.21 -8.83
N ASP A 121 22.77 7.93 -10.05
CA ASP A 121 23.48 7.03 -10.95
C ASP A 121 24.73 7.68 -11.57
N LYS A 122 25.50 6.90 -12.34
CA LYS A 122 26.74 7.37 -12.99
C LYS A 122 26.51 8.48 -14.01
N GLN A 123 25.29 8.62 -14.51
CA GLN A 123 24.86 9.65 -15.45
C GLN A 123 24.39 10.93 -14.73
N GLY A 124 24.37 10.92 -13.40
CA GLY A 124 23.96 12.05 -12.56
C GLY A 124 22.45 12.14 -12.36
N VAL A 125 21.67 11.12 -12.76
CA VAL A 125 20.22 11.12 -12.57
C VAL A 125 19.89 10.71 -11.14
N VAL A 126 19.13 11.57 -10.45
CA VAL A 126 18.70 11.35 -9.07
C VAL A 126 17.38 10.58 -9.05
N ARG A 127 17.37 9.47 -8.33
CA ARG A 127 16.19 8.65 -8.02
C ARG A 127 15.80 8.85 -6.58
N THR A 128 14.49 8.90 -6.30
CA THR A 128 13.96 9.08 -4.94
C THR A 128 12.83 8.08 -4.69
N TRP A 129 12.98 7.27 -3.65
CA TRP A 129 11.97 6.30 -3.20
C TRP A 129 11.40 6.72 -1.86
N LYS A 130 10.09 6.51 -1.66
CA LYS A 130 9.35 6.94 -0.46
C LYS A 130 9.09 5.77 0.49
N GLY A 131 9.19 6.04 1.78
CA GLY A 131 8.77 5.15 2.86
C GLY A 131 7.25 5.10 3.03
N ALA A 132 6.76 4.04 3.68
CA ALA A 132 5.35 3.87 4.01
C ALA A 132 5.11 3.17 5.37
N LEU A 133 5.75 2.03 5.61
CA LEU A 133 5.38 1.11 6.70
C LEU A 133 6.31 1.21 7.93
N GLY A 134 7.62 1.37 7.72
CA GLY A 134 8.56 1.56 8.82
C GLY A 134 9.00 0.28 9.55
N PHE A 135 9.13 -0.85 8.86
CA PHE A 135 9.56 -2.10 9.50
C PHE A 135 11.03 -2.13 9.93
N ALA A 136 11.89 -1.29 9.35
CA ALA A 136 13.33 -1.34 9.55
C ALA A 136 13.89 0.00 10.07
N PRO A 137 13.61 0.37 11.34
CA PRO A 137 14.05 1.63 11.93
C PRO A 137 15.58 1.77 12.07
N ASP A 138 16.34 0.69 12.30
CA ASP A 138 17.81 0.72 12.43
C ASP A 138 18.46 0.92 11.06
N TRP A 139 18.00 0.17 10.05
CA TRP A 139 18.34 0.42 8.65
C TRP A 139 17.95 1.84 8.20
N GLY A 140 16.80 2.32 8.68
CA GLY A 140 16.31 3.68 8.48
C GLY A 140 17.23 4.75 9.06
N ALA A 141 17.79 4.48 10.23
CA ALA A 141 18.79 5.31 10.92
C ALA A 141 20.21 5.15 10.36
N GLY A 142 20.38 4.24 9.41
CA GLY A 142 21.63 4.01 8.69
C GLY A 142 22.57 2.98 9.28
N GLN A 143 22.10 2.20 10.24
CA GLN A 143 22.81 1.02 10.73
C GLN A 143 22.62 -0.16 9.77
N PRO A 144 23.48 -1.19 9.83
CA PRO A 144 23.18 -2.47 9.21
C PRO A 144 21.84 -3.01 9.72
N ALA A 145 21.06 -3.60 8.82
CA ALA A 145 19.76 -4.11 9.19
C ALA A 145 19.87 -5.35 10.07
N THR A 146 19.10 -5.38 11.14
CA THR A 146 19.03 -6.56 12.00
C THR A 146 18.38 -7.74 11.27
N VAL A 147 18.59 -8.96 11.77
CA VAL A 147 17.93 -10.16 11.24
C VAL A 147 16.40 -10.03 11.29
N ARG A 148 15.87 -9.38 12.34
CA ARG A 148 14.44 -9.14 12.47
C ARG A 148 13.91 -8.20 11.38
N GLU A 149 14.63 -7.11 11.10
CA GLU A 149 14.27 -6.17 10.03
C GLU A 149 14.33 -6.83 8.66
N GLN A 150 15.37 -7.64 8.41
CA GLN A 150 15.48 -8.46 7.20
C GLN A 150 14.25 -9.35 7.01
N GLN A 151 13.78 -10.01 8.07
CA GLN A 151 12.61 -10.87 8.02
C GLN A 151 11.32 -10.10 7.73
N LEU A 152 11.13 -8.97 8.40
CA LEU A 152 9.93 -8.12 8.24
C LEU A 152 9.86 -7.51 6.83
N VAL A 153 10.98 -6.99 6.33
CA VAL A 153 11.05 -6.47 4.96
C VAL A 153 10.84 -7.60 3.95
N SER A 154 11.42 -8.78 4.17
CA SER A 154 11.18 -9.96 3.33
C SER A 154 9.70 -10.35 3.26
N GLY A 155 9.03 -10.40 4.41
CA GLY A 155 7.59 -10.69 4.48
C GLY A 155 6.74 -9.62 3.79
N CYS A 156 7.10 -8.34 3.95
CA CYS A 156 6.43 -7.23 3.27
C CYS A 156 6.60 -7.30 1.76
N LEU A 157 7.82 -7.56 1.27
CA LEU A 157 8.08 -7.75 -0.16
C LEU A 157 7.26 -8.93 -0.72
N ALA A 158 7.24 -10.06 0.00
CA ALA A 158 6.44 -11.23 -0.37
C ALA A 158 4.94 -10.93 -0.41
N ALA A 159 4.44 -10.10 0.51
CA ALA A 159 3.05 -9.66 0.53
C ALA A 159 2.67 -8.82 -0.70
N HIS A 160 3.59 -8.01 -1.24
CA HIS A 160 3.32 -7.17 -2.40
C HIS A 160 3.45 -7.88 -3.75
N VAL A 161 3.86 -9.15 -3.77
CA VAL A 161 3.87 -9.96 -4.99
C VAL A 161 2.45 -10.27 -5.41
N ASN A 162 2.20 -10.14 -6.71
CA ASN A 162 0.98 -10.64 -7.32
C ASN A 162 1.27 -11.18 -8.71
N LYS A 163 0.61 -12.28 -9.06
CA LYS A 163 0.78 -13.01 -10.33
C LYS A 163 0.39 -12.17 -11.56
N PHE A 164 -0.48 -11.17 -11.37
CA PHE A 164 -1.09 -10.40 -12.45
C PHE A 164 -0.35 -9.10 -12.77
N GLY A 165 0.73 -8.79 -12.06
CA GLY A 165 1.47 -7.54 -12.18
C GLY A 165 0.70 -6.27 -11.86
N ARG A 166 -0.42 -6.39 -11.14
CA ARG A 166 -1.32 -5.28 -10.78
C ARG A 166 -1.16 -4.90 -9.32
N THR A 167 -1.04 -3.61 -9.06
CA THR A 167 -1.05 -3.09 -7.70
C THR A 167 -2.44 -3.24 -7.08
N VAL A 168 -2.50 -3.86 -5.90
CA VAL A 168 -3.73 -4.03 -5.13
C VAL A 168 -3.55 -3.25 -3.83
N PRO A 169 -4.50 -2.41 -3.42
CA PRO A 169 -4.43 -1.77 -2.12
C PRO A 169 -4.59 -2.85 -1.05
N ILE A 170 -3.65 -2.89 -0.11
CA ILE A 170 -3.63 -3.87 0.98
C ILE A 170 -3.26 -3.14 2.26
N SER A 171 -3.75 -3.62 3.39
CA SER A 171 -3.23 -3.21 4.68
C SER A 171 -2.19 -4.23 5.12
N VAL A 172 -1.01 -3.75 5.49
CA VAL A 172 0.08 -4.57 6.04
C VAL A 172 0.22 -4.20 7.51
N ARG A 173 0.17 -5.21 8.38
CA ARG A 173 0.15 -5.08 9.83
C ARG A 173 1.27 -5.92 10.45
N GLY A 174 1.84 -5.43 11.54
CA GLY A 174 2.89 -6.14 12.26
C GLY A 174 3.57 -5.25 13.29
N ARG A 175 4.73 -5.72 13.77
CA ARG A 175 5.65 -4.95 14.61
C ARG A 175 6.94 -4.70 13.83
N ASP A 176 7.58 -3.56 14.09
CA ASP A 176 8.85 -3.22 13.48
C ASP A 176 10.03 -4.03 14.05
N GLY A 177 11.23 -3.72 13.58
CA GLY A 177 12.50 -4.29 14.04
C GLY A 177 12.80 -4.10 15.53
N ARG A 178 12.17 -3.11 16.18
CA ARG A 178 12.32 -2.83 17.62
C ARG A 178 11.15 -3.39 18.44
N GLY A 179 10.18 -4.03 17.79
CA GLY A 179 9.03 -4.65 18.44
C GLY A 179 7.84 -3.72 18.62
N GLU A 180 7.88 -2.49 18.10
CA GLU A 180 6.76 -1.55 18.20
C GLU A 180 5.73 -1.79 17.10
N PRO A 181 4.42 -1.71 17.38
CA PRO A 181 3.40 -1.81 16.33
C PRO A 181 3.56 -0.69 15.31
N ILE A 182 3.54 -1.03 14.01
CA ILE A 182 3.58 0.00 12.97
C ILE A 182 2.32 0.86 12.99
N ALA A 183 2.41 2.10 12.49
CA ALA A 183 1.29 3.02 12.46
C ALA A 183 0.08 2.43 11.68
N THR A 184 -1.13 2.70 12.16
CA THR A 184 -2.39 2.35 11.50
C THR A 184 -3.14 3.63 11.19
N ALA A 185 -3.57 3.82 9.95
CA ALA A 185 -4.41 4.97 9.62
C ALA A 185 -5.81 4.81 10.22
N PRO A 186 -6.47 5.92 10.61
CA PRO A 186 -7.86 5.88 11.02
C PRO A 186 -8.76 5.23 9.95
N GLY A 187 -9.60 4.27 10.36
CA GLY A 187 -10.51 3.57 9.45
C GLY A 187 -9.85 2.52 8.54
N GLU A 188 -8.52 2.32 8.62
CA GLU A 188 -7.81 1.32 7.81
C GLU A 188 -8.33 -0.09 8.07
N LEU A 189 -8.44 -0.50 9.33
CA LEU A 189 -8.92 -1.84 9.69
C LEU A 189 -10.40 -2.06 9.36
N ALA A 190 -11.19 -0.99 9.24
CA ALA A 190 -12.58 -1.06 8.78
C ALA A 190 -12.64 -1.24 7.26
N THR A 191 -11.76 -0.56 6.52
CA THR A 191 -11.66 -0.68 5.06
C THR A 191 -11.07 -2.02 4.64
N PHE A 192 -9.99 -2.45 5.30
CA PHE A 192 -9.31 -3.73 5.12
C PHE A 192 -9.75 -4.72 6.19
N ALA A 193 -11.06 -4.97 6.23
CA ALA A 193 -11.68 -5.76 7.30
C ALA A 193 -11.24 -7.22 7.29
N ARG A 194 -10.90 -7.80 6.12
CA ARG A 194 -10.60 -9.23 6.01
C ARG A 194 -9.11 -9.48 6.11
N ARG A 195 -8.67 -10.28 7.09
CA ARG A 195 -7.31 -10.84 7.10
C ARG A 195 -7.15 -11.83 5.96
N GLU A 196 -6.05 -11.69 5.25
CA GLU A 196 -5.76 -12.48 4.06
C GLU A 196 -4.76 -13.57 4.40
N GLY A 197 -3.58 -13.20 4.91
CA GLY A 197 -2.55 -14.16 5.24
C GLY A 197 -1.44 -13.59 6.10
N CYS A 198 -0.49 -14.47 6.41
CA CYS A 198 0.74 -14.17 7.11
C CYS A 198 1.90 -14.46 6.15
N PHE A 199 2.81 -13.49 6.04
CA PHE A 199 4.00 -13.58 5.18
C PHE A 199 5.23 -13.44 6.07
N PHE A 200 6.18 -14.35 5.92
CA PHE A 200 7.37 -14.41 6.76
C PHE A 200 8.50 -15.15 6.06
N GLY A 201 9.71 -15.09 6.62
CA GLY A 201 10.90 -15.70 6.03
C GLY A 201 12.04 -14.70 6.00
N ASN A 202 13.11 -15.03 5.28
CA ASN A 202 14.23 -14.12 5.09
C ASN A 202 14.87 -14.35 3.72
N LEU A 203 14.60 -13.45 2.78
CA LEU A 203 15.13 -13.47 1.40
C LEU A 203 16.65 -13.28 1.33
N PHE A 204 17.23 -12.71 2.38
CA PHE A 204 18.66 -12.43 2.47
C PHE A 204 19.45 -13.62 3.05
N THR A 205 18.76 -14.72 3.26
CA THR A 205 19.31 -16.02 3.65
C THR A 205 18.80 -17.09 2.69
N GLN A 206 19.33 -18.31 2.81
CA GLN A 206 18.89 -19.44 1.99
C GLN A 206 17.56 -20.06 2.46
N THR A 207 16.88 -19.50 3.47
CA THR A 207 15.61 -20.07 3.99
C THR A 207 14.40 -19.74 3.12
N GLY A 208 14.48 -18.71 2.27
CA GLY A 208 13.36 -18.29 1.42
C GLY A 208 12.24 -17.56 2.18
N VAL A 209 11.08 -17.46 1.54
CA VAL A 209 9.88 -16.80 2.05
C VAL A 209 8.66 -17.70 1.98
N PHE A 210 7.78 -17.52 2.96
CA PHE A 210 6.65 -18.37 3.24
C PHE A 210 5.37 -17.55 3.34
N VAL A 211 4.27 -18.17 2.95
CA VAL A 211 2.92 -17.62 3.10
C VAL A 211 1.99 -18.64 3.75
N GLY A 212 1.22 -18.18 4.72
CA GLY A 212 0.08 -18.91 5.26
C GLY A 212 -1.24 -18.19 4.96
N HIS A 213 -2.34 -18.95 4.99
CA HIS A 213 -3.69 -18.40 4.86
C HIS A 213 -4.30 -18.13 6.24
N ASP A 214 -4.89 -16.95 6.43
CA ASP A 214 -5.60 -16.60 7.67
C ASP A 214 -7.07 -16.98 7.60
N SER A 215 -7.72 -16.61 6.51
CA SER A 215 -9.10 -16.97 6.22
C SER A 215 -9.21 -18.34 5.56
N SER A 216 -10.43 -18.88 5.52
CA SER A 216 -10.73 -20.02 4.65
C SER A 216 -10.28 -19.70 3.22
N PRO A 217 -9.68 -20.67 2.51
CA PRO A 217 -9.37 -20.51 1.09
C PRO A 217 -10.59 -20.08 0.30
N LEU A 218 -10.36 -19.41 -0.84
CA LEU A 218 -11.45 -19.00 -1.73
C LEU A 218 -12.27 -20.22 -2.17
N LYS A 219 -13.59 -20.04 -2.24
CA LYS A 219 -14.48 -21.04 -2.84
C LYS A 219 -14.22 -21.12 -4.35
N PRO A 220 -14.64 -22.21 -5.04
CA PRO A 220 -14.43 -22.33 -6.49
C PRO A 220 -15.00 -21.20 -7.35
N HIS A 221 -16.03 -20.50 -6.88
CA HIS A 221 -16.63 -19.34 -7.55
C HIS A 221 -16.05 -18.00 -7.09
N GLU A 222 -15.11 -17.99 -6.14
CA GLU A 222 -14.47 -16.78 -5.64
C GLU A 222 -13.06 -16.67 -6.24
N SER A 223 -12.71 -15.50 -6.77
CA SER A 223 -11.35 -15.21 -7.24
C SER A 223 -10.79 -13.97 -6.57
N SER A 224 -9.46 -13.84 -6.59
CA SER A 224 -8.80 -12.61 -6.18
C SER A 224 -7.52 -12.42 -6.97
N VAL A 225 -7.20 -11.16 -7.19
CA VAL A 225 -5.90 -10.70 -7.69
C VAL A 225 -4.73 -11.13 -6.81
N ARG A 226 -5.03 -11.56 -5.57
CA ARG A 226 -4.05 -12.02 -4.58
C ARG A 226 -4.10 -13.52 -4.39
N ALA A 227 -3.54 -14.22 -5.37
CA ALA A 227 -3.52 -15.68 -5.41
C ALA A 227 -2.77 -16.32 -4.22
N CYS A 228 -1.76 -15.67 -3.64
CA CYS A 228 -0.77 -16.36 -2.80
C CYS A 228 -1.14 -16.69 -1.38
N ALA A 229 -2.02 -15.93 -0.77
CA ALA A 229 -2.60 -16.32 0.50
C ALA A 229 -3.94 -17.06 0.33
N LEU A 230 -4.64 -16.87 -0.80
CA LEU A 230 -6.07 -17.17 -0.90
C LEU A 230 -6.46 -18.31 -1.86
N GLU A 231 -5.70 -18.55 -2.94
CA GLU A 231 -6.00 -19.62 -3.91
C GLU A 231 -5.37 -20.96 -3.51
N THR A 232 -5.98 -22.07 -3.91
CA THR A 232 -5.43 -23.42 -3.71
C THR A 232 -4.81 -23.95 -5.01
N GLY A 233 -3.49 -23.87 -5.16
CA GLY A 233 -2.76 -24.41 -6.33
C GLY A 233 -1.25 -24.46 -6.11
N ARG A 234 -0.57 -25.50 -6.62
CA ARG A 234 0.85 -25.79 -6.33
C ARG A 234 1.84 -24.77 -6.92
N ASP A 235 1.51 -24.14 -8.06
CA ASP A 235 2.47 -23.32 -8.82
C ASP A 235 2.12 -21.82 -8.88
N ALA A 236 1.05 -21.38 -8.21
CA ALA A 236 0.56 -20.01 -8.37
C ALA A 236 1.46 -18.92 -7.77
N CYS A 237 2.45 -19.30 -6.94
CA CYS A 237 3.14 -18.37 -6.02
C CYS A 237 4.62 -18.55 -5.84
N ALA A 238 5.27 -19.38 -6.67
CA ALA A 238 6.72 -19.47 -6.66
C ALA A 238 7.34 -18.06 -6.88
N PRO A 239 8.39 -17.68 -6.13
CA PRO A 239 9.20 -18.49 -5.22
C PRO A 239 8.69 -18.58 -3.76
N ILE A 240 7.52 -18.04 -3.44
CA ILE A 240 6.95 -18.06 -2.08
C ILE A 240 6.33 -19.43 -1.79
N ALA A 241 6.82 -20.09 -0.73
CA ALA A 241 6.34 -21.41 -0.32
C ALA A 241 5.10 -21.31 0.58
N ARG A 242 4.05 -22.08 0.27
CA ARG A 242 2.84 -22.13 1.10
C ARG A 242 3.03 -23.07 2.27
N VAL A 243 2.65 -22.64 3.47
CA VAL A 243 2.87 -23.40 4.72
C VAL A 243 1.58 -23.80 5.46
N GLY A 244 0.42 -23.58 4.83
CA GLY A 244 -0.90 -23.88 5.39
C GLY A 244 -1.47 -22.73 6.22
N SER A 245 -2.20 -23.05 7.29
CA SER A 245 -2.91 -22.04 8.09
C SER A 245 -1.97 -21.21 8.95
N CYS A 246 -2.16 -19.88 8.96
CA CYS A 246 -1.45 -18.97 9.85
C CYS A 246 -1.69 -19.30 11.32
N ALA A 247 -2.91 -19.65 11.71
CA ALA A 247 -3.24 -19.99 13.09
C ALA A 247 -2.47 -21.22 13.60
N ALA A 248 -2.06 -22.13 12.71
CA ALA A 248 -1.26 -23.30 13.06
C ALA A 248 0.25 -23.01 13.14
N LYS A 249 0.72 -21.91 12.55
CA LYS A 249 2.15 -21.57 12.45
C LYS A 249 2.54 -20.35 13.28
N CYS A 250 1.59 -19.50 13.63
CA CYS A 250 1.84 -18.15 14.10
C CYS A 250 1.05 -17.80 15.37
N THR A 251 1.62 -16.93 16.19
CA THR A 251 0.98 -16.43 17.42
C THR A 251 0.31 -15.09 17.16
N PRO A 252 -1.02 -14.94 17.36
CA PRO A 252 -1.70 -13.66 17.18
C PRO A 252 -1.28 -12.67 18.26
N ASP A 253 -1.34 -11.37 17.94
CA ASP A 253 -1.28 -10.33 18.96
C ASP A 253 -2.56 -10.33 19.83
N PRO A 254 -2.55 -9.77 21.05
CA PRO A 254 -3.71 -9.75 21.94
C PRO A 254 -4.99 -9.15 21.33
N THR A 255 -4.86 -8.23 20.37
CA THR A 255 -6.00 -7.62 19.66
C THR A 255 -6.51 -8.46 18.48
N GLY A 256 -5.78 -9.50 18.07
CA GLY A 256 -6.08 -10.33 16.90
C GLY A 256 -5.89 -9.60 15.57
N THR A 257 -5.24 -8.44 15.55
CA THR A 257 -5.08 -7.60 14.37
C THR A 257 -4.02 -8.18 13.42
N TYR A 258 -2.95 -8.75 13.99
CA TYR A 258 -1.82 -9.32 13.26
C TYR A 258 -1.14 -10.45 14.06
N TYR A 259 -0.19 -11.15 13.43
CA TYR A 259 0.68 -12.14 14.08
C TYR A 259 2.00 -11.53 14.54
N THR A 260 2.52 -12.00 15.68
CA THR A 260 3.74 -11.48 16.30
C THR A 260 4.99 -12.33 15.99
N GLN A 261 4.78 -13.62 15.76
CA GLN A 261 5.82 -14.61 15.45
C GLN A 261 5.22 -15.75 14.63
N CYS A 262 5.99 -16.32 13.71
CA CYS A 262 5.64 -17.54 12.98
C CYS A 262 6.80 -18.53 13.04
N THR A 263 6.51 -19.82 13.21
CA THR A 263 7.52 -20.89 13.24
C THR A 263 7.35 -21.83 12.06
N HIS A 264 8.43 -22.08 11.34
CA HIS A 264 8.49 -23.05 10.26
C HIS A 264 9.81 -23.81 10.33
N GLU A 265 9.75 -25.15 10.26
CA GLU A 265 10.93 -26.03 10.32
C GLU A 265 11.89 -25.74 11.48
N GLY A 266 11.34 -25.38 12.65
CA GLY A 266 12.11 -25.07 13.85
C GLY A 266 12.72 -23.67 13.90
N VAL A 267 12.56 -22.86 12.85
CA VAL A 267 13.01 -21.45 12.82
C VAL A 267 11.84 -20.53 13.09
N THR A 268 12.06 -19.54 13.97
CA THR A 268 11.09 -18.50 14.28
C THR A 268 11.40 -17.23 13.49
N TYR A 269 10.36 -16.68 12.85
CA TYR A 269 10.42 -15.49 12.02
C TYR A 269 9.51 -14.40 12.58
N ALA A 270 9.90 -13.14 12.35
CA ALA A 270 9.01 -11.99 12.49
C ALA A 270 8.11 -11.88 11.23
N PRO A 271 6.79 -12.05 11.36
CA PRO A 271 5.88 -12.03 10.23
C PRO A 271 5.28 -10.64 10.00
N VAL A 272 4.74 -10.45 8.80
CA VAL A 272 3.74 -9.42 8.53
C VAL A 272 2.40 -10.09 8.23
N THR A 273 1.31 -9.43 8.60
CA THR A 273 -0.05 -9.86 8.33
C THR A 273 -0.68 -8.93 7.31
N THR A 274 -1.28 -9.50 6.29
CA THR A 274 -1.97 -8.72 5.27
C THR A 274 -3.47 -8.76 5.49
N ARG A 275 -4.12 -7.66 5.11
CA ARG A 275 -5.56 -7.52 5.08
C ARG A 275 -6.00 -6.92 3.77
N ILE A 276 -7.15 -7.38 3.29
CA ILE A 276 -7.75 -6.95 2.03
C ILE A 276 -9.13 -6.38 2.29
N ARG A 277 -9.64 -5.63 1.31
CA ARG A 277 -11.01 -5.16 1.33
C ARG A 277 -11.90 -6.31 0.88
N PRO A 278 -13.09 -6.51 1.49
CA PRO A 278 -14.00 -7.58 1.07
C PRO A 278 -14.34 -7.54 -0.43
N GLN A 279 -14.44 -6.34 -1.01
CA GLN A 279 -14.72 -6.15 -2.45
C GLN A 279 -13.56 -6.51 -3.40
N ASP A 280 -12.37 -6.81 -2.87
CA ASP A 280 -11.24 -7.32 -3.68
C ASP A 280 -11.29 -8.86 -3.84
N ILE A 281 -12.39 -9.47 -3.40
CA ILE A 281 -12.77 -10.86 -3.68
C ILE A 281 -13.94 -10.80 -4.66
N TYR A 282 -13.69 -11.32 -5.84
CA TYR A 282 -14.67 -11.37 -6.91
C TYR A 282 -15.46 -12.66 -6.84
N VAL A 283 -16.69 -12.63 -7.35
CA VAL A 283 -17.60 -13.77 -7.30
C VAL A 283 -18.20 -13.98 -8.69
N CYS A 284 -17.95 -15.16 -9.27
CA CYS A 284 -18.65 -15.55 -10.48
C CYS A 284 -20.17 -15.57 -10.24
N GLY A 285 -20.92 -14.88 -11.09
CA GLY A 285 -22.34 -14.59 -10.98
C GLY A 285 -22.68 -13.23 -10.37
N ASP A 286 -21.70 -12.34 -10.18
CA ASP A 286 -21.94 -10.97 -9.67
C ASP A 286 -22.31 -9.95 -10.77
N GLY A 287 -22.29 -10.38 -12.03
CA GLY A 287 -22.66 -9.61 -13.20
C GLY A 287 -21.49 -8.84 -13.85
N VAL A 288 -20.25 -9.00 -13.36
CA VAL A 288 -19.07 -8.35 -13.93
C VAL A 288 -17.97 -9.37 -14.19
N CYS A 289 -17.68 -9.66 -15.47
CA CYS A 289 -16.56 -10.54 -15.82
C CYS A 289 -15.24 -9.93 -15.36
N GLN A 290 -14.63 -10.52 -14.33
CA GLN A 290 -13.35 -10.06 -13.83
C GLN A 290 -12.21 -10.68 -14.62
N PHE A 291 -11.05 -10.01 -14.65
CA PHE A 291 -9.89 -10.54 -15.36
C PHE A 291 -9.27 -11.80 -14.72
N THR A 292 -9.69 -12.13 -13.50
CA THR A 292 -9.37 -13.37 -12.81
C THR A 292 -10.34 -14.49 -13.15
N GLU A 293 -11.38 -14.20 -13.93
CA GLU A 293 -12.38 -15.14 -14.41
C GLU A 293 -12.17 -15.45 -15.89
N SER A 294 -12.76 -16.54 -16.37
CA SER A 294 -12.67 -16.97 -17.76
C SER A 294 -14.01 -17.43 -18.28
N ALA A 295 -14.32 -17.10 -19.53
CA ALA A 295 -15.52 -17.57 -20.21
C ALA A 295 -15.52 -19.10 -20.32
N GLY A 296 -16.69 -19.70 -20.17
CA GLY A 296 -16.85 -21.16 -20.17
C GLY A 296 -18.19 -21.57 -19.60
N ILE A 297 -18.53 -22.86 -19.75
CA ILE A 297 -19.79 -23.41 -19.22
C ILE A 297 -19.57 -23.86 -17.78
N GLY A 298 -20.10 -23.10 -16.82
CA GLY A 298 -19.90 -23.33 -15.39
C GLY A 298 -20.28 -22.13 -14.51
N LEU A 299 -20.03 -22.30 -13.22
CA LEU A 299 -20.24 -21.29 -12.18
C LEU A 299 -18.97 -21.07 -11.33
N ASP A 300 -17.84 -21.61 -11.79
CA ASP A 300 -16.54 -21.39 -11.17
C ASP A 300 -15.77 -20.31 -11.94
N THR A 301 -14.69 -19.81 -11.34
CA THR A 301 -13.92 -18.70 -11.91
C THR A 301 -13.22 -19.08 -13.22
N HIS A 302 -12.97 -20.37 -13.48
CA HIS A 302 -12.33 -20.81 -14.72
C HIS A 302 -13.33 -21.02 -15.87
N HIS A 303 -14.63 -21.11 -15.55
CA HIS A 303 -15.71 -21.32 -16.51
C HIS A 303 -16.93 -20.49 -16.11
N CYS A 304 -16.78 -19.17 -15.96
CA CYS A 304 -17.83 -18.30 -15.44
C CYS A 304 -18.82 -17.90 -16.54
N THR A 305 -19.89 -18.69 -16.73
CA THR A 305 -20.89 -18.40 -17.77
C THR A 305 -21.66 -17.13 -17.50
N LEU A 306 -22.01 -16.89 -16.23
CA LEU A 306 -22.93 -15.81 -15.85
C LEU A 306 -22.32 -14.43 -16.12
N ASP A 307 -21.01 -14.27 -15.89
CA ASP A 307 -20.36 -12.99 -16.01
C ASP A 307 -19.57 -12.86 -17.32
N CYS A 308 -18.82 -13.90 -17.70
CA CYS A 308 -17.92 -13.89 -18.85
C CYS A 308 -18.52 -14.52 -20.12
N GLY A 309 -19.70 -15.13 -20.03
CA GLY A 309 -20.36 -15.81 -21.15
C GLY A 309 -19.74 -17.16 -21.50
N ILE A 310 -20.15 -17.67 -22.66
CA ILE A 310 -19.64 -18.92 -23.25
C ILE A 310 -18.63 -18.54 -24.35
N LEU A 311 -17.54 -19.31 -24.47
CA LEU A 311 -16.54 -19.18 -25.52
C LEU A 311 -17.14 -19.31 -26.94
#